data_AF-A0AA42DR42-F1
#
_entry.id   AF-A0AA42DR42-F1
#
_cell.length_a   1.000
_cell.length_b   1.000
_cell.length_c   1.000
_cell.angle_alpha   90.00
_cell.angle_beta   90.00
_cell.angle_gamma   90.00
#
_symmetry.space_group_name_H-M   'P 1'
#
loop_
_entity.id
_entity.type
_entity.pdbx_description
1 polymer ?
#
loop_
_entity_poly.entity_id
_entity_poly.type
_entity_poly.pdbx_seq_one_letter_code
_entity_poly.pdbx_strand_id
1 'polypeptide(L)'
;MHIMSRFTLTHLKRNKRHAFFSCFAILIATVFISALIFCAHSYKESSIALWIESAGEWHGAFAVDISAKQVAYVKENPEVEKTFIKTNFYALRPNDTEGRPYFAHIDLDKNYRNDMGWEDMAISGRLPEKEGEIAISEDFFKDNPQYKIGSEMTVDEGQRVAQGESIDVRDGLIDDELFEVVEAGKTYTIVGILDAYYEYSEIPSYISIGYSDEIREDRTYIVNMQFKNVKDTYKLTPQIAQNIGLTADAEGRYPVRYYYDLLESYGVFEEGVTDQFMSMMMVYGVAILFIMSFFVTIIYHTFAVSANARVKYLGLLKSIGATPKQIRHSVLFEGILLGSISIPIGLLGGYGIASLVFNYLNATYKTLEMNAHVDVYISIGTVGMIVVMTLAIILISAYFPARKVAKLSPIVAIKQGDYKVEKLKDTIFSKWIGKVLGYEGTLALKSNRAHRKGFRAAYISLTLSFVILMGGIIYLNVWNLSVSYEPRPINYEMKLYLSDVGQDEFERLDREVRAINEVEKVQRNKGTLYGQTQVSLEDLSPELQAREKTYLEQEAEWVDGKYDFTTEFLAIDDASFNEYCERIGADAAEFYEGE
;
A
#
# COMPACT_ATOMS: atom_id res chain seq x y z
N MET A 1 -35.48 -21.52 32.62
CA MET A 1 -34.86 -21.44 31.26
C MET A 1 -34.73 -22.81 30.58
N HIS A 2 -34.40 -23.89 31.31
CA HIS A 2 -34.10 -25.22 30.77
C HIS A 2 -35.20 -25.88 29.90
N ILE A 3 -36.48 -25.57 30.17
CA ILE A 3 -37.61 -26.09 29.39
C ILE A 3 -37.66 -25.42 28.01
N MET A 4 -37.52 -24.08 27.97
CA MET A 4 -37.65 -23.34 26.73
C MET A 4 -36.48 -23.61 25.78
N SER A 5 -35.26 -23.77 26.29
CA SER A 5 -34.09 -24.17 25.48
C SER A 5 -34.21 -25.58 24.90
N ARG A 6 -34.71 -26.56 25.69
CA ARG A 6 -35.01 -27.91 25.16
C ARG A 6 -36.05 -27.85 24.03
N PHE A 7 -37.09 -27.02 24.18
CA PHE A 7 -38.08 -26.84 23.12
C PHE A 7 -37.49 -26.20 21.86
N THR A 8 -36.64 -25.18 22.00
CA THR A 8 -35.92 -24.58 20.86
C THR A 8 -35.12 -25.63 20.10
N LEU A 9 -34.39 -26.49 20.82
CA LEU A 9 -33.54 -27.53 20.23
C LEU A 9 -34.37 -28.60 19.49
N THR A 10 -35.46 -29.06 20.09
CA THR A 10 -36.38 -30.02 19.46
C THR A 10 -37.02 -29.45 18.21
N HIS A 11 -37.40 -28.16 18.24
CA HIS A 11 -37.94 -27.49 17.06
C HIS A 11 -36.91 -27.40 15.94
N LEU A 12 -35.68 -26.97 16.23
CA LEU A 12 -34.57 -26.92 15.26
C LEU A 12 -34.37 -28.27 14.57
N LYS A 13 -34.33 -29.37 15.34
CA LYS A 13 -34.17 -30.73 14.81
C LYS A 13 -35.32 -31.15 13.89
N ARG A 14 -36.55 -30.75 14.22
CA ARG A 14 -37.75 -31.08 13.45
C ARG A 14 -37.90 -30.22 12.19
N ASN A 15 -37.41 -28.98 12.22
CA ASN A 15 -37.61 -28.02 11.15
C ASN A 15 -36.30 -27.69 10.40
N LYS A 16 -35.68 -28.75 9.86
CA LYS A 16 -34.33 -28.72 9.27
C LYS A 16 -34.19 -27.71 8.13
N ARG A 17 -35.23 -27.47 7.33
CA ARG A 17 -35.18 -26.52 6.20
C ARG A 17 -34.92 -25.08 6.68
N HIS A 18 -35.69 -24.60 7.65
CA HIS A 18 -35.50 -23.24 8.17
C HIS A 18 -34.20 -23.08 8.97
N ALA A 19 -33.81 -24.12 9.70
CA ALA A 19 -32.53 -24.18 10.38
C ALA A 19 -31.36 -24.09 9.39
N PHE A 20 -31.44 -24.85 8.29
CA PHE A 20 -30.45 -24.85 7.21
C PHE A 20 -30.31 -23.46 6.58
N PHE A 21 -31.40 -22.82 6.14
CA PHE A 21 -31.32 -21.48 5.55
C PHE A 21 -30.76 -20.43 6.52
N SER A 22 -31.08 -20.54 7.82
CA SER A 22 -30.56 -19.61 8.83
C SER A 22 -29.06 -19.85 9.05
N CYS A 23 -28.65 -21.12 9.19
CA CYS A 23 -27.25 -21.52 9.31
C CYS A 23 -26.44 -21.08 8.09
N PHE A 24 -26.98 -21.25 6.89
CA PHE A 24 -26.33 -20.89 5.63
C PHE A 24 -26.18 -19.38 5.46
N ALA A 25 -27.20 -18.59 5.80
CA ALA A 25 -27.12 -17.14 5.79
C ALA A 25 -26.05 -16.61 6.76
N ILE A 26 -26.00 -17.18 7.98
CA ILE A 26 -24.97 -16.84 8.97
C ILE A 26 -23.59 -17.28 8.48
N LEU A 27 -23.48 -18.47 7.89
CA LEU A 27 -22.23 -18.99 7.34
C LEU A 27 -21.66 -18.06 6.28
N ILE A 28 -22.44 -17.68 5.26
CA ILE A 28 -21.98 -16.77 4.20
C ILE A 28 -21.52 -15.43 4.80
N ALA A 29 -22.32 -14.86 5.71
CA ALA A 29 -21.95 -13.61 6.37
C ALA A 29 -20.62 -13.75 7.12
N THR A 30 -20.44 -14.86 7.83
CA THR A 30 -19.21 -15.11 8.59
C THR A 30 -18.02 -15.29 7.67
N VAL A 31 -18.15 -16.12 6.62
CA VAL A 31 -17.11 -16.34 5.59
C VAL A 31 -16.66 -15.01 5.02
N PHE A 32 -17.60 -14.16 4.61
CA PHE A 32 -17.31 -12.86 4.02
C PHE A 32 -16.56 -11.94 4.99
N ILE A 33 -17.08 -11.79 6.22
CA ILE A 33 -16.45 -10.94 7.24
C ILE A 33 -15.05 -11.46 7.59
N SER A 34 -14.89 -12.77 7.75
CA SER A 34 -13.58 -13.37 8.01
C SER A 34 -12.61 -13.19 6.84
N ALA A 35 -13.04 -13.38 5.60
CA ALA A 35 -12.19 -13.16 4.43
C ALA A 35 -11.73 -11.70 4.38
N LEU A 36 -12.65 -10.75 4.57
CA LEU A 36 -12.32 -9.32 4.54
C LEU A 36 -11.35 -8.92 5.66
N ILE A 37 -11.59 -9.38 6.89
CA ILE A 37 -10.71 -9.07 8.03
C ILE A 37 -9.35 -9.75 7.89
N PHE A 38 -9.30 -11.02 7.44
CA PHE A 38 -8.03 -11.71 7.21
C PHE A 38 -7.25 -11.05 6.08
N CYS A 39 -7.87 -10.71 4.95
CA CYS A 39 -7.20 -9.99 3.87
C CYS A 39 -6.67 -8.63 4.34
N ALA A 40 -7.48 -7.83 5.05
CA ALA A 40 -7.05 -6.51 5.51
C ALA A 40 -5.89 -6.59 6.52
N HIS A 41 -5.96 -7.53 7.47
CA HIS A 41 -4.88 -7.74 8.43
C HIS A 41 -3.62 -8.27 7.74
N SER A 42 -3.77 -9.26 6.87
CA SER A 42 -2.63 -9.90 6.19
C SER A 42 -1.94 -8.95 5.23
N TYR A 43 -2.71 -8.10 4.53
CA TYR A 43 -2.16 -7.04 3.70
C TYR A 43 -1.31 -6.08 4.54
N LYS A 44 -1.85 -5.59 5.66
CA LYS A 44 -1.11 -4.72 6.58
C LYS A 44 0.20 -5.37 7.07
N GLU A 45 0.14 -6.60 7.58
CA GLU A 45 1.35 -7.29 8.08
C GLU A 45 2.37 -7.58 6.98
N SER A 46 1.91 -7.93 5.77
CA SER A 46 2.81 -8.14 4.63
C SER A 46 3.46 -6.84 4.15
N SER A 47 2.72 -5.72 4.15
CA SER A 47 3.28 -4.41 3.85
C SER A 47 4.34 -4.02 4.87
N ILE A 48 4.08 -4.20 6.17
CA ILE A 48 5.06 -3.94 7.23
C ILE A 48 6.31 -4.80 7.01
N ALA A 49 6.14 -6.11 6.77
CA ALA A 49 7.26 -7.01 6.52
C ALA A 49 8.09 -6.57 5.30
N LEU A 50 7.43 -6.22 4.20
CA LEU A 50 8.08 -5.74 2.97
C LEU A 50 8.88 -4.45 3.22
N TRP A 51 8.31 -3.48 3.93
CA TRP A 51 9.00 -2.23 4.23
C TRP A 51 10.23 -2.44 5.13
N ILE A 52 10.07 -3.26 6.18
CA ILE A 52 11.19 -3.62 7.06
C ILE A 52 12.29 -4.36 6.29
N GLU A 53 11.93 -5.30 5.42
CA GLU A 53 12.89 -6.02 4.59
C GLU A 53 13.62 -5.09 3.61
N SER A 54 12.93 -4.08 3.05
CA SER A 54 13.49 -3.19 2.03
C SER A 54 14.44 -2.10 2.56
N ALA A 55 14.13 -1.50 3.72
CA ALA A 55 14.86 -0.33 4.22
C ALA A 55 15.00 -0.28 5.74
N GLY A 56 14.61 -1.35 6.43
CA GLY A 56 14.69 -1.51 7.87
C GLY A 56 13.57 -0.89 8.69
N GLU A 57 13.56 -1.23 9.98
CA GLU A 57 12.53 -0.80 10.92
C GLU A 57 12.88 0.52 11.63
N TRP A 58 13.04 1.59 10.88
CA TRP A 58 13.24 2.94 11.44
C TRP A 58 12.00 3.82 11.24
N HIS A 59 11.80 4.77 12.14
CA HIS A 59 10.59 5.61 12.18
C HIS A 59 10.89 7.06 11.79
N GLY A 60 11.92 7.65 12.39
CA GLY A 60 12.32 9.04 12.16
C GLY A 60 13.84 9.18 12.10
N ALA A 61 14.30 10.16 11.36
CA ALA A 61 15.72 10.46 11.17
C ALA A 61 15.93 11.96 10.96
N PHE A 62 17.17 12.40 10.97
CA PHE A 62 17.52 13.78 10.59
C PHE A 62 17.72 13.87 9.06
N ALA A 63 17.31 14.99 8.48
CA ALA A 63 17.55 15.30 7.07
C ALA A 63 18.94 15.91 6.83
N VAL A 64 19.71 16.10 7.89
CA VAL A 64 21.08 16.64 7.90
C VAL A 64 22.00 15.70 8.67
N ASP A 65 23.28 15.75 8.34
CA ASP A 65 24.27 15.00 9.12
C ASP A 65 24.49 15.63 10.48
N ILE A 66 24.77 14.80 11.48
CA ILE A 66 25.00 15.23 12.86
C ILE A 66 26.39 14.82 13.35
N SER A 67 26.94 15.61 14.27
CA SER A 67 28.25 15.37 14.88
C SER A 67 28.24 14.20 15.88
N ALA A 68 29.42 13.64 16.16
CA ALA A 68 29.62 12.58 17.16
C ALA A 68 28.93 12.85 18.51
N LYS A 69 29.03 14.08 19.02
CA LYS A 69 28.42 14.50 20.30
C LYS A 69 26.89 14.44 20.26
N GLN A 70 26.30 14.80 19.12
CA GLN A 70 24.85 14.73 18.93
C GLN A 70 24.38 13.28 18.81
N VAL A 71 25.16 12.41 18.14
CA VAL A 71 24.89 10.96 18.07
C VAL A 71 24.81 10.34 19.47
N ALA A 72 25.75 10.69 20.37
CA ALA A 72 25.74 10.20 21.74
C ALA A 72 24.44 10.56 22.48
N TYR A 73 23.96 11.80 22.32
CA TYR A 73 22.69 12.24 22.91
C TYR A 73 21.48 11.44 22.39
N VAL A 74 21.48 11.10 21.10
CA VAL A 74 20.41 10.29 20.48
C VAL A 74 20.43 8.86 21.01
N LYS A 75 21.62 8.24 21.13
CA LYS A 75 21.77 6.87 21.66
C LYS A 75 21.35 6.75 23.14
N GLU A 76 21.53 7.81 23.92
CA GLU A 76 21.14 7.85 25.34
C GLU A 76 19.66 8.22 25.56
N ASN A 77 18.92 8.54 24.50
CA ASN A 77 17.53 8.97 24.62
C ASN A 77 16.62 7.80 25.08
N PRO A 78 15.86 7.94 26.17
CA PRO A 78 15.06 6.84 26.73
C PRO A 78 13.87 6.43 25.86
N GLU A 79 13.42 7.27 24.92
CA GLU A 79 12.29 6.96 24.02
C GLU A 79 12.74 6.24 22.74
N VAL A 80 14.04 6.27 22.43
CA VAL A 80 14.65 5.55 21.30
C VAL A 80 14.95 4.12 21.74
N GLU A 81 14.47 3.15 20.98
CA GLU A 81 14.71 1.71 21.22
C GLU A 81 15.99 1.24 20.54
N LYS A 82 16.17 1.62 19.27
CA LYS A 82 17.37 1.35 18.48
C LYS A 82 17.74 2.55 17.63
N THR A 83 19.03 2.68 17.37
CA THR A 83 19.59 3.62 16.39
C THR A 83 20.26 2.81 15.29
N PHE A 84 20.09 3.23 14.03
CA PHE A 84 20.82 2.73 12.87
C PHE A 84 21.71 3.86 12.40
N ILE A 85 23.02 3.66 12.49
CA ILE A 85 24.00 4.72 12.28
C ILE A 85 24.88 4.35 11.08
N LYS A 86 25.06 5.32 10.19
CA LYS A 86 26.11 5.26 9.17
C LYS A 86 26.89 6.57 9.15
N THR A 87 28.14 6.53 8.72
CA THR A 87 28.89 7.76 8.45
C THR A 87 28.34 8.43 7.19
N ASN A 88 28.54 9.74 7.07
CA ASN A 88 28.53 10.34 5.73
C ASN A 88 29.69 9.74 4.89
N PHE A 89 29.61 9.87 3.57
CA PHE A 89 30.67 9.46 2.67
C PHE A 89 31.97 10.19 3.00
N TYR A 90 33.05 9.43 3.12
CA TYR A 90 34.40 9.96 3.24
C TYR A 90 35.34 9.25 2.28
N ALA A 91 36.49 9.86 2.01
CA ALA A 91 37.37 9.38 0.97
C ALA A 91 38.42 8.41 1.51
N LEU A 92 38.52 7.26 0.84
CA LEU A 92 39.68 6.38 0.92
C LEU A 92 40.44 6.45 -0.39
N ARG A 93 41.76 6.50 -0.35
CA ARG A 93 42.61 6.40 -1.52
C ARG A 93 43.35 5.06 -1.49
N PRO A 94 42.99 4.08 -2.34
CA PRO A 94 43.74 2.84 -2.43
C PRO A 94 45.17 3.07 -2.94
N ASN A 95 46.11 2.35 -2.34
CA ASN A 95 47.49 2.31 -2.80
C ASN A 95 47.61 1.24 -3.90
N ASP A 96 48.30 1.56 -4.99
CA ASP A 96 48.60 0.63 -6.09
C ASP A 96 47.36 0.09 -6.84
N THR A 97 46.47 0.98 -7.29
CA THR A 97 45.31 0.65 -8.14
C THR A 97 45.28 1.48 -9.42
N GLU A 98 44.71 0.89 -10.48
CA GLU A 98 44.40 1.56 -11.75
C GLU A 98 42.93 2.00 -11.76
N GLY A 99 42.58 2.94 -12.65
CA GLY A 99 41.21 3.44 -12.78
C GLY A 99 40.93 4.66 -11.88
N ARG A 100 39.78 4.64 -11.19
CA ARG A 100 39.34 5.78 -10.37
C ARG A 100 40.22 5.92 -9.11
N PRO A 101 40.62 7.14 -8.74
CA PRO A 101 41.60 7.36 -7.68
C PRO A 101 41.08 7.13 -6.26
N TYR A 102 39.76 7.13 -6.02
CA TYR A 102 39.20 7.11 -4.66
C TYR A 102 38.14 6.03 -4.46
N PHE A 103 37.82 5.78 -3.20
CA PHE A 103 36.58 5.15 -2.78
C PHE A 103 35.72 6.16 -2.03
N ALA A 104 34.44 6.23 -2.40
CA ALA A 104 33.41 6.86 -1.60
C ALA A 104 32.97 5.84 -0.55
N HIS A 105 33.52 5.97 0.65
CA HIS A 105 33.39 4.98 1.72
C HIS A 105 32.36 5.39 2.77
N ILE A 106 31.58 4.42 3.24
CA ILE A 106 30.71 4.56 4.41
C ILE A 106 30.96 3.42 5.39
N ASP A 107 30.97 3.74 6.68
CA ASP A 107 30.91 2.72 7.73
C ASP A 107 29.49 2.55 8.23
N LEU A 108 29.08 1.29 8.41
CA LEU A 108 27.79 0.92 9.00
C LEU A 108 28.00 0.43 10.43
N ASP A 109 27.10 0.84 11.33
CA ASP A 109 27.01 0.23 12.65
C ASP A 109 26.32 -1.12 12.59
N LYS A 110 26.43 -1.89 13.69
CA LYS A 110 25.86 -3.24 13.77
C LYS A 110 24.37 -3.29 13.44
N ASN A 111 23.59 -2.31 13.89
CA ASN A 111 22.15 -2.30 13.67
C ASN A 111 21.84 -1.96 12.22
N TYR A 112 22.50 -0.96 11.65
CA TYR A 112 22.30 -0.56 10.26
C TYR A 112 22.59 -1.74 9.32
N ARG A 113 23.70 -2.45 9.53
CA ARG A 113 24.06 -3.62 8.74
C ARG A 113 23.00 -4.72 8.77
N ASN A 114 22.56 -5.12 9.96
CA ASN A 114 21.75 -6.33 10.13
C ASN A 114 20.25 -6.09 9.87
N ASP A 115 19.77 -4.87 10.12
CA ASP A 115 18.34 -4.61 10.20
C ASP A 115 17.84 -3.66 9.08
N MET A 116 18.70 -3.10 8.21
CA MET A 116 18.29 -2.16 7.14
C MET A 116 18.06 -2.80 5.76
N GLY A 117 18.13 -4.13 5.64
CA GLY A 117 17.84 -4.83 4.37
C GLY A 117 18.93 -4.72 3.30
N TRP A 118 20.17 -4.39 3.68
CA TRP A 118 21.27 -4.17 2.73
C TRP A 118 22.05 -5.45 2.37
N GLU A 119 21.67 -6.61 2.90
CA GLU A 119 22.38 -7.88 2.64
C GLU A 119 22.42 -8.21 1.13
N ASP A 120 21.36 -7.89 0.39
CA ASP A 120 21.26 -8.13 -1.05
C ASP A 120 22.15 -7.19 -1.89
N MET A 121 22.77 -6.16 -1.30
CA MET A 121 23.74 -5.33 -2.01
C MET A 121 25.01 -6.11 -2.39
N ALA A 122 25.34 -7.20 -1.68
CA ALA A 122 26.50 -8.01 -1.99
C ALA A 122 26.16 -9.09 -3.04
N ILE A 123 26.53 -8.84 -4.31
CA ILE A 123 26.38 -9.84 -5.40
C ILE A 123 27.21 -11.09 -5.10
N SER A 124 28.40 -10.90 -4.52
CA SER A 124 29.30 -11.99 -4.16
C SER A 124 29.97 -11.70 -2.82
N GLY A 125 30.14 -12.73 -1.99
CA GLY A 125 30.69 -12.57 -0.65
C GLY A 125 29.63 -12.10 0.35
N ARG A 126 30.00 -11.15 1.21
CA ARG A 126 29.11 -10.60 2.25
C ARG A 126 29.47 -9.15 2.57
N LEU A 127 28.56 -8.46 3.27
CA LEU A 127 28.88 -7.18 3.90
C LEU A 127 29.89 -7.33 5.06
N PRO A 128 30.73 -6.31 5.31
CA PRO A 128 31.67 -6.26 6.44
C PRO A 128 31.02 -6.53 7.80
N GLU A 129 31.67 -7.30 8.66
CA GLU A 129 31.17 -7.72 10.00
C GLU A 129 31.93 -7.13 11.17
N LYS A 130 33.14 -6.63 10.90
CA LYS A 130 34.07 -6.13 11.90
C LYS A 130 34.99 -5.10 11.26
N GLU A 131 35.62 -4.31 12.10
CA GLU A 131 36.63 -3.34 11.67
C GLU A 131 37.75 -4.02 10.87
N GLY A 132 38.21 -3.33 9.81
CA GLY A 132 39.22 -3.84 8.88
C GLY A 132 38.68 -4.73 7.76
N GLU A 133 37.36 -4.91 7.63
CA GLU A 133 36.73 -5.54 6.46
C GLU A 133 36.10 -4.49 5.54
N ILE A 134 36.17 -4.72 4.22
CA ILE A 134 35.60 -3.82 3.20
C ILE A 134 34.84 -4.60 2.13
N ALA A 135 33.73 -4.05 1.66
CA ALA A 135 33.07 -4.48 0.43
C ALA A 135 33.13 -3.35 -0.59
N ILE A 136 33.39 -3.67 -1.85
CA ILE A 136 33.67 -2.68 -2.91
C ILE A 136 32.79 -3.01 -4.12
N SER A 137 32.35 -1.99 -4.86
CA SER A 137 31.59 -2.15 -6.09
C SER A 137 32.30 -3.02 -7.14
N GLU A 138 31.49 -3.67 -7.99
CA GLU A 138 31.96 -4.53 -9.08
C GLU A 138 32.95 -3.83 -10.03
N ASP A 139 32.71 -2.54 -10.33
CA ASP A 139 33.52 -1.78 -11.29
C ASP A 139 34.99 -1.68 -10.90
N PHE A 140 35.28 -1.63 -9.60
CA PHE A 140 36.66 -1.67 -9.11
C PHE A 140 37.43 -2.90 -9.59
N PHE A 141 36.77 -4.06 -9.63
CA PHE A 141 37.40 -5.32 -10.03
C PHE A 141 37.57 -5.45 -11.55
N LYS A 142 36.84 -4.65 -12.34
CA LYS A 142 37.04 -4.55 -13.80
C LYS A 142 38.35 -3.83 -14.10
N ASP A 143 38.60 -2.74 -13.40
CA ASP A 143 39.83 -1.95 -13.54
C ASP A 143 41.02 -2.59 -12.82
N ASN A 144 40.77 -3.37 -11.76
CA ASN A 144 41.80 -3.98 -10.92
C ASN A 144 41.63 -5.51 -10.76
N PRO A 145 41.86 -6.31 -11.81
CA PRO A 145 41.60 -7.76 -11.80
C PRO A 145 42.51 -8.57 -10.87
N GLN A 146 43.56 -7.96 -10.31
CA GLN A 146 44.45 -8.55 -9.31
C GLN A 146 43.78 -8.75 -7.94
N TYR A 147 42.75 -7.96 -7.61
CA TYR A 147 42.04 -8.08 -6.35
C TYR A 147 40.88 -9.06 -6.44
N LYS A 148 40.64 -9.82 -5.36
CA LYS A 148 39.54 -10.77 -5.21
C LYS A 148 39.04 -10.75 -3.77
N ILE A 149 37.89 -11.37 -3.52
CA ILE A 149 37.44 -11.62 -2.15
C ILE A 149 38.52 -12.41 -1.39
N GLY A 150 38.90 -11.90 -0.21
CA GLY A 150 39.99 -12.38 0.62
C GLY A 150 41.33 -11.66 0.41
N SER A 151 41.46 -10.82 -0.62
CA SER A 151 42.66 -9.98 -0.79
C SER A 151 42.74 -8.91 0.29
N GLU A 152 43.96 -8.62 0.74
CA GLU A 152 44.26 -7.46 1.56
C GLU A 152 44.65 -6.29 0.67
N MET A 153 44.23 -5.08 1.06
CA MET A 153 44.62 -3.85 0.41
C MET A 153 44.97 -2.78 1.44
N THR A 154 45.88 -1.89 1.05
CA THR A 154 46.26 -0.75 1.88
C THR A 154 45.64 0.51 1.29
N VAL A 155 44.98 1.30 2.13
CA VAL A 155 44.31 2.56 1.75
C VAL A 155 44.75 3.69 2.67
N ASP A 156 44.80 4.89 2.14
CA ASP A 156 44.93 6.12 2.92
C ASP A 156 43.54 6.73 3.13
N GLU A 157 43.18 7.04 4.37
CA GLU A 157 41.96 7.79 4.69
C GLU A 157 42.26 9.28 4.64
N GLY A 158 41.38 10.06 4.01
CA GLY A 158 41.60 11.49 3.84
C GLY A 158 40.39 12.26 3.33
N GLN A 159 40.65 13.48 2.88
CA GLN A 159 39.66 14.37 2.28
C GLN A 159 40.19 14.95 0.98
N ARG A 160 39.29 15.12 0.01
CA ARG A 160 39.58 15.84 -1.23
C ARG A 160 39.44 17.33 -0.97
N VAL A 161 40.42 18.10 -1.42
CA VAL A 161 40.49 19.55 -1.23
C VAL A 161 40.72 20.20 -2.58
N ALA A 162 39.82 21.11 -2.97
CA ALA A 162 39.97 21.93 -4.17
C ALA A 162 39.86 23.40 -3.76
N GLN A 163 40.75 24.25 -4.30
CA GLN A 163 40.77 25.69 -4.03
C GLN A 163 40.84 26.07 -2.53
N GLY A 164 41.33 25.16 -1.67
CA GLY A 164 41.44 25.36 -0.22
C GLY A 164 40.18 24.99 0.58
N GLU A 165 39.16 24.41 -0.05
CA GLU A 165 37.95 23.91 0.60
C GLU A 165 37.80 22.40 0.41
N SER A 166 37.24 21.71 1.42
CA SER A 166 36.92 20.28 1.32
C SER A 166 35.74 20.08 0.38
N ILE A 167 35.88 19.13 -0.54
CA ILE A 167 34.84 18.73 -1.50
C ILE A 167 34.33 17.31 -1.21
N ASP A 168 33.11 16.99 -1.66
CA ASP A 168 32.54 15.65 -1.46
C ASP A 168 33.33 14.64 -2.31
N VAL A 169 33.52 13.42 -1.80
CA VAL A 169 34.20 12.35 -2.53
C VAL A 169 33.45 11.92 -3.80
N ARG A 170 32.17 12.29 -3.90
CA ARG A 170 31.31 12.01 -5.05
C ARG A 170 31.28 13.15 -6.08
N ASP A 171 31.82 14.32 -5.75
CA ASP A 171 31.92 15.42 -6.71
C ASP A 171 32.85 15.04 -7.86
N GLY A 172 32.59 15.56 -9.06
CA GLY A 172 33.43 15.33 -10.23
C GLY A 172 34.91 15.65 -9.98
N LEU A 173 35.81 15.10 -10.80
CA LEU A 173 37.24 15.39 -10.66
C LEU A 173 37.52 16.87 -10.99
N ILE A 174 38.19 17.58 -10.09
CA ILE A 174 38.55 18.99 -10.29
C ILE A 174 40.05 19.09 -10.60
N ASP A 175 40.41 19.90 -11.60
CA ASP A 175 41.82 20.18 -11.91
C ASP A 175 42.54 20.80 -10.70
N ASP A 176 43.77 20.33 -10.44
CA ASP A 176 44.62 20.73 -9.31
C ASP A 176 44.06 20.41 -7.89
N GLU A 177 43.14 19.43 -7.76
CA GLU A 177 42.72 18.94 -6.44
C GLU A 177 43.86 18.23 -5.69
N LEU A 178 43.84 18.34 -4.35
CA LEU A 178 44.75 17.66 -3.45
C LEU A 178 43.99 16.65 -2.58
N PHE A 179 44.68 15.57 -2.20
CA PHE A 179 44.17 14.62 -1.21
C PHE A 179 44.95 14.80 0.09
N GLU A 180 44.29 15.37 1.10
CA GLU A 180 44.85 15.52 2.44
C GLU A 180 44.64 14.24 3.24
N VAL A 181 45.75 13.56 3.57
CA VAL A 181 45.72 12.30 4.32
C VAL A 181 45.48 12.59 5.79
N VAL A 182 44.40 12.03 6.34
CA VAL A 182 44.07 12.07 7.76
C VAL A 182 44.72 10.89 8.49
N GLU A 183 44.64 9.70 7.90
CA GLU A 183 45.23 8.49 8.47
C GLU A 183 45.80 7.61 7.34
N ALA A 184 47.11 7.39 7.36
CA ALA A 184 47.81 6.68 6.30
C ALA A 184 47.91 5.17 6.59
N GLY A 185 47.84 4.36 5.54
CA GLY A 185 48.23 2.95 5.61
C GLY A 185 47.27 2.01 6.33
N LYS A 186 45.96 2.28 6.31
CA LYS A 186 44.94 1.34 6.83
C LYS A 186 44.88 0.09 5.94
N THR A 187 44.89 -1.08 6.56
CA THR A 187 44.75 -2.35 5.83
C THR A 187 43.32 -2.87 5.95
N TYR A 188 42.70 -3.16 4.81
CA TYR A 188 41.37 -3.79 4.75
C TYR A 188 41.44 -5.14 4.05
N THR A 189 40.64 -6.09 4.53
CA THR A 189 40.36 -7.35 3.84
C THR A 189 39.08 -7.22 3.04
N ILE A 190 39.14 -7.50 1.74
CA ILE A 190 37.97 -7.48 0.85
C ILE A 190 37.08 -8.70 1.16
N VAL A 191 35.84 -8.49 1.56
CA VAL A 191 34.90 -9.57 1.95
C VAL A 191 33.67 -9.68 1.06
N GLY A 192 33.40 -8.67 0.23
CA GLY A 192 32.25 -8.66 -0.67
C GLY A 192 32.44 -7.78 -1.90
N ILE A 193 31.69 -8.11 -2.95
CA ILE A 193 31.54 -7.36 -4.19
C ILE A 193 30.11 -6.81 -4.20
N LEU A 194 29.99 -5.48 -4.30
CA LEU A 194 28.71 -4.78 -4.24
C LEU A 194 28.12 -4.57 -5.64
N ASP A 195 26.79 -4.64 -5.72
CA ASP A 195 26.04 -4.16 -6.87
C ASP A 195 26.00 -2.64 -6.87
N ALA A 196 26.55 -2.04 -7.91
CA ALA A 196 26.75 -0.61 -8.01
C ALA A 196 25.62 0.06 -8.80
N TYR A 197 24.38 -0.07 -8.32
CA TYR A 197 23.19 0.42 -9.02
C TYR A 197 23.17 1.96 -9.26
N TYR A 198 24.09 2.71 -8.65
CA TYR A 198 24.15 4.18 -8.66
C TYR A 198 25.54 4.76 -9.01
N GLU A 199 26.43 3.99 -9.64
CA GLU A 199 27.72 4.55 -10.10
C GLU A 199 27.55 5.30 -11.42
N TYR A 200 27.58 6.64 -11.34
CA TYR A 200 27.70 7.49 -12.51
C TYR A 200 29.16 7.50 -12.98
N SER A 201 29.38 7.39 -14.29
CA SER A 201 30.73 7.42 -14.90
C SER A 201 31.51 8.72 -14.63
N GLU A 202 30.80 9.77 -14.20
CA GLU A 202 31.34 11.09 -13.87
C GLU A 202 31.97 11.17 -12.47
N ILE A 203 31.72 10.19 -11.59
CA ILE A 203 32.22 10.19 -10.22
C ILE A 203 33.64 9.57 -10.18
N PRO A 204 34.65 10.27 -9.61
CA PRO A 204 36.04 9.79 -9.57
C PRO A 204 36.29 8.74 -8.46
N SER A 205 35.25 8.04 -8.02
CA SER A 205 35.26 7.18 -6.86
C SER A 205 34.50 5.87 -7.11
N TYR A 206 34.97 4.77 -6.54
CA TYR A 206 34.18 3.53 -6.42
C TYR A 206 33.42 3.53 -5.09
N ILE A 207 32.22 2.95 -5.05
CA ILE A 207 31.49 2.81 -3.78
C ILE A 207 32.14 1.70 -2.93
N SER A 208 32.35 1.98 -1.65
CA SER A 208 32.77 0.96 -0.70
C SER A 208 32.06 1.09 0.65
N ILE A 209 31.91 -0.04 1.32
CA ILE A 209 31.23 -0.15 2.62
C ILE A 209 32.21 -0.81 3.59
N GLY A 210 32.29 -0.25 4.80
CA GLY A 210 33.02 -0.76 5.95
C GLY A 210 32.11 -1.01 7.15
N TYR A 211 32.72 -1.42 8.26
CA TYR A 211 32.06 -1.63 9.55
C TYR A 211 32.74 -0.79 10.62
N SER A 212 31.94 -0.06 11.39
CA SER A 212 32.41 0.60 12.61
C SER A 212 31.26 0.83 13.60
N ASP A 213 31.46 0.39 14.84
CA ASP A 213 30.61 0.79 15.96
C ASP A 213 31.17 2.03 16.70
N GLU A 214 32.39 2.46 16.36
CA GLU A 214 33.04 3.61 16.97
C GLU A 214 32.55 4.93 16.34
N ILE A 215 32.16 5.86 17.20
CA ILE A 215 31.76 7.21 16.81
C ILE A 215 32.95 8.14 16.99
N ARG A 216 33.60 8.52 15.88
CA ARG A 216 34.74 9.44 15.83
C ARG A 216 34.30 10.89 15.75
N GLU A 217 35.01 11.76 16.45
CA GLU A 217 34.69 13.21 16.54
C GLU A 217 34.96 14.00 15.25
N ASP A 218 35.78 13.47 14.34
CA ASP A 218 36.13 14.08 13.06
C ASP A 218 35.16 13.77 11.92
N ARG A 219 34.08 13.03 12.21
CA ARG A 219 33.08 12.58 11.23
C ARG A 219 31.68 13.08 11.54
N THR A 220 30.87 13.13 10.48
CA THR A 220 29.43 13.36 10.57
C THR A 220 28.68 12.06 10.27
N TYR A 221 27.49 11.96 10.85
CA TYR A 221 26.72 10.72 10.89
C TYR A 221 25.28 10.96 10.47
N ILE A 222 24.73 9.96 9.79
CA ILE A 222 23.32 9.83 9.51
C ILE A 222 22.74 8.83 10.50
N VAL A 223 21.76 9.28 11.29
CA VAL A 223 21.14 8.46 12.35
C VAL A 223 19.65 8.30 12.08
N ASN A 224 19.25 7.05 11.88
CA ASN A 224 17.85 6.66 11.85
C ASN A 224 17.45 6.10 13.23
N MET A 225 16.26 6.43 13.69
CA MET A 225 15.77 6.11 15.02
C MET A 225 14.53 5.21 14.95
N GLN A 226 14.56 4.12 15.72
CA GLN A 226 13.38 3.34 16.06
C GLN A 226 12.88 3.78 17.43
N PHE A 227 11.62 4.18 17.52
CA PHE A 227 11.00 4.61 18.78
C PHE A 227 10.27 3.45 19.47
N LYS A 228 10.33 3.39 20.80
CA LYS A 228 9.57 2.42 21.62
C LYS A 228 8.07 2.50 21.40
N ASN A 229 7.55 3.70 21.15
CA ASN A 229 6.16 3.93 20.76
C ASN A 229 6.12 4.67 19.41
N VAL A 230 5.83 3.92 18.35
CA VAL A 230 5.76 4.44 16.98
C VAL A 230 4.80 5.62 16.81
N LYS A 231 3.76 5.74 17.65
CA LYS A 231 2.79 6.84 17.57
C LYS A 231 3.36 8.20 17.92
N ASP A 232 4.42 8.23 18.71
CA ASP A 232 5.03 9.47 19.17
C ASP A 232 6.09 9.99 18.19
N THR A 233 6.33 9.30 17.08
CA THR A 233 7.38 9.62 16.08
C THR A 233 7.33 11.08 15.62
N TYR A 234 6.19 11.57 15.11
CA TYR A 234 6.06 12.96 14.61
C TYR A 234 6.24 14.03 15.70
N LYS A 235 6.13 13.65 16.98
CA LYS A 235 6.35 14.54 18.12
C LYS A 235 7.79 14.47 18.62
N LEU A 236 8.35 13.26 18.72
CA LEU A 236 9.66 13.02 19.31
C LEU A 236 10.80 13.38 18.36
N THR A 237 10.70 13.10 17.07
CA THR A 237 11.77 13.41 16.11
C THR A 237 12.14 14.91 16.09
N PRO A 238 11.21 15.86 15.95
CA PRO A 238 11.55 17.29 16.01
C PRO A 238 11.99 17.74 17.42
N GLN A 239 11.44 17.14 18.49
CA GLN A 239 11.87 17.43 19.85
C GLN A 239 13.33 17.00 20.10
N ILE A 240 13.74 15.84 19.58
CA ILE A 240 15.12 15.37 19.64
C ILE A 240 16.00 16.27 18.79
N ALA A 241 15.58 16.65 17.57
CA ALA A 241 16.29 17.60 16.71
C ALA A 241 16.58 18.93 17.43
N GLN A 242 15.58 19.47 18.13
CA GLN A 242 15.74 20.66 18.96
C GLN A 242 16.75 20.46 20.10
N ASN A 243 16.66 19.34 20.81
CA ASN A 243 17.51 19.06 21.96
C ASN A 243 18.99 18.88 21.59
N ILE A 244 19.27 18.35 20.40
CA ILE A 244 20.64 18.23 19.88
C ILE A 244 21.15 19.53 19.24
N GLY A 245 20.34 20.59 19.23
CA GLY A 245 20.73 21.93 18.79
C GLY A 245 20.59 22.17 17.28
N LEU A 246 19.80 21.38 16.55
CA LEU A 246 19.47 21.71 15.17
C LEU A 246 18.59 22.97 15.12
N THR A 247 18.72 23.76 14.05
CA THR A 247 17.92 24.98 13.84
C THR A 247 16.71 24.68 12.99
N ALA A 248 15.56 25.23 13.37
CA ALA A 248 14.37 25.18 12.55
C ALA A 248 14.47 26.18 11.38
N ASP A 249 13.75 25.90 10.30
CA ASP A 249 13.55 26.81 9.18
C ASP A 249 12.70 28.03 9.57
N ALA A 250 12.48 28.94 8.62
CA ALA A 250 11.67 30.16 8.84
C ALA A 250 10.22 29.88 9.26
N GLU A 251 9.72 28.66 9.03
CA GLU A 251 8.37 28.20 9.36
C GLU A 251 8.33 27.40 10.69
N GLY A 252 9.48 27.23 11.35
CA GLY A 252 9.59 26.50 12.61
C GLY A 252 9.70 24.98 12.45
N ARG A 253 9.98 24.47 11.24
CA ARG A 253 10.17 23.05 10.95
C ARG A 253 11.64 22.67 11.10
N TYR A 254 11.90 21.57 11.79
CA TYR A 254 13.25 21.02 11.93
C TYR A 254 13.59 20.16 10.70
N PRO A 255 14.88 20.05 10.32
CA PRO A 255 15.32 19.21 9.21
C PRO A 255 15.28 17.74 9.61
N VAL A 256 14.09 17.14 9.55
CA VAL A 256 13.83 15.75 9.92
C VAL A 256 13.18 15.03 8.74
N ARG A 257 13.36 13.71 8.67
CA ARG A 257 12.74 12.82 7.68
C ARG A 257 12.08 11.65 8.38
N TYR A 258 11.06 11.10 7.75
CA TYR A 258 10.27 10.00 8.30
C TYR A 258 10.20 8.84 7.32
N TYR A 259 10.08 7.62 7.85
CA TYR A 259 9.76 6.48 7.01
C TYR A 259 8.24 6.39 6.81
N TYR A 260 7.72 7.23 5.92
CA TYR A 260 6.28 7.41 5.71
C TYR A 260 5.54 6.09 5.47
N ASP A 261 6.01 5.26 4.53
CA ASP A 261 5.32 4.01 4.18
C ASP A 261 5.16 3.04 5.36
N LEU A 262 6.19 2.94 6.21
CA LEU A 262 6.17 2.10 7.40
C LEU A 262 5.24 2.70 8.47
N LEU A 263 5.33 4.01 8.72
CA LEU A 263 4.48 4.71 9.69
C LEU A 263 3.00 4.63 9.31
N GLU A 264 2.67 4.84 8.04
CA GLU A 264 1.32 4.72 7.51
C GLU A 264 0.79 3.30 7.63
N SER A 265 1.63 2.29 7.37
CA SER A 265 1.30 0.87 7.59
C SER A 265 1.02 0.57 9.07
N TYR A 266 1.68 1.27 10.00
CA TYR A 266 1.36 1.23 11.44
C TYR A 266 0.11 2.06 11.82
N GLY A 267 -0.41 2.88 10.91
CA GLY A 267 -1.53 3.79 11.13
C GLY A 267 -1.14 5.08 11.86
N VAL A 268 0.11 5.51 11.72
CA VAL A 268 0.65 6.75 12.27
C VAL A 268 0.85 7.73 11.12
N PHE A 269 0.12 8.85 11.15
CA PHE A 269 0.10 9.85 10.08
C PHE A 269 0.59 11.20 10.60
N GLU A 270 1.19 11.98 9.71
CA GLU A 270 1.60 13.36 9.99
C GLU A 270 0.36 14.26 10.21
N GLU A 271 0.49 15.27 11.08
CA GLU A 271 -0.57 16.25 11.29
C GLU A 271 -0.78 17.07 10.01
N GLY A 272 -1.98 17.00 9.41
CA GLY A 272 -2.34 17.72 8.17
C GLY A 272 -2.64 16.80 6.97
N VAL A 273 -1.88 15.70 6.82
CA VAL A 273 -2.17 14.64 5.81
C VAL A 273 -3.44 13.84 6.18
N THR A 274 -3.86 13.97 7.44
CA THR A 274 -5.05 13.31 8.00
C THR A 274 -6.32 13.53 7.18
N ASP A 275 -6.52 14.66 6.52
CA ASP A 275 -7.83 14.93 5.89
C ASP A 275 -8.11 14.04 4.67
N GLN A 276 -7.13 13.88 3.77
CA GLN A 276 -7.28 13.00 2.61
C GLN A 276 -7.38 11.53 3.03
N PHE A 277 -6.50 11.09 3.93
CA PHE A 277 -6.53 9.72 4.43
C PHE A 277 -7.83 9.40 5.19
N MET A 278 -8.29 10.30 6.06
CA MET A 278 -9.55 10.15 6.80
C MET A 278 -10.75 10.13 5.85
N SER A 279 -10.73 10.92 4.77
CA SER A 279 -11.77 10.85 3.74
C SER A 279 -11.82 9.47 3.06
N MET A 280 -10.66 8.89 2.75
CA MET A 280 -10.57 7.55 2.15
C MET A 280 -11.04 6.47 3.13
N MET A 281 -10.59 6.53 4.39
CA MET A 281 -11.08 5.64 5.46
C MET A 281 -12.58 5.77 5.67
N MET A 282 -13.15 6.97 5.57
CA MET A 282 -14.58 7.19 5.69
C MET A 282 -15.35 6.47 4.58
N VAL A 283 -14.87 6.53 3.34
CA VAL A 283 -15.48 5.81 2.21
C VAL A 283 -15.45 4.30 2.46
N TYR A 284 -14.31 3.74 2.84
CA TYR A 284 -14.19 2.31 3.17
C TYR A 284 -15.05 1.92 4.38
N GLY A 285 -15.08 2.75 5.43
CA GLY A 285 -15.91 2.55 6.62
C GLY A 285 -17.40 2.55 6.29
N VAL A 286 -17.86 3.47 5.45
CA VAL A 286 -19.23 3.52 4.95
C VAL A 286 -19.56 2.26 4.13
N ALA A 287 -18.66 1.83 3.24
CA ALA A 287 -18.84 0.60 2.47
C ALA A 287 -18.99 -0.64 3.38
N ILE A 288 -18.13 -0.78 4.40
CA ILE A 288 -18.22 -1.86 5.39
C ILE A 288 -19.56 -1.80 6.15
N LEU A 289 -20.01 -0.62 6.60
CA LEU A 289 -21.30 -0.47 7.27
C LEU A 289 -22.48 -0.87 6.37
N PHE A 290 -22.43 -0.52 5.08
CA PHE A 290 -23.44 -0.94 4.12
C PHE A 290 -23.48 -2.47 3.95
N ILE A 291 -22.32 -3.11 3.80
CA ILE A 291 -22.21 -4.57 3.69
C ILE A 291 -22.73 -5.26 4.97
N MET A 292 -22.39 -4.74 6.13
CA MET A 292 -22.87 -5.26 7.42
C MET A 292 -24.40 -5.15 7.53
N SER A 293 -24.98 -4.01 7.12
CA SER A 293 -26.44 -3.80 7.08
C SER A 293 -27.16 -4.78 6.14
N PHE A 294 -26.53 -5.11 5.00
CA PHE A 294 -27.03 -6.10 4.06
C PHE A 294 -27.13 -7.50 4.70
N PHE A 295 -26.06 -7.98 5.34
CA PHE A 295 -26.08 -9.26 6.04
C PHE A 295 -27.06 -9.27 7.21
N VAL A 296 -27.15 -8.17 7.97
CA VAL A 296 -28.15 -8.02 9.04
C VAL A 296 -29.56 -8.23 8.50
N THR A 297 -29.87 -7.66 7.33
CA THR A 297 -31.18 -7.76 6.68
C THR A 297 -31.49 -9.18 6.18
N ILE A 298 -30.51 -9.85 5.57
CA ILE A 298 -30.66 -11.24 5.11
C ILE A 298 -30.96 -12.16 6.31
N ILE A 299 -30.15 -12.07 7.35
CA ILE A 299 -30.29 -12.90 8.54
C ILE A 299 -31.59 -12.58 9.27
N TYR A 300 -31.99 -11.29 9.33
CA TYR A 300 -33.28 -10.85 9.85
C TYR A 300 -34.44 -11.54 9.13
N HIS A 301 -34.38 -11.62 7.80
CA HIS A 301 -35.44 -12.24 7.01
C HIS A 301 -35.60 -13.72 7.35
N THR A 302 -34.49 -14.44 7.47
CA THR A 302 -34.54 -15.87 7.77
C THR A 302 -35.05 -16.12 9.19
N PHE A 303 -34.64 -15.32 10.18
CA PHE A 303 -35.20 -15.40 11.54
C PHE A 303 -36.67 -14.97 11.59
N ALA A 304 -37.09 -13.97 10.81
CA ALA A 304 -38.49 -13.57 10.72
C ALA A 304 -39.37 -14.68 10.17
N VAL A 305 -38.92 -15.38 9.13
CA VAL A 305 -39.61 -16.55 8.59
C VAL A 305 -39.65 -17.68 9.62
N SER A 306 -38.52 -18.02 10.26
CA SER A 306 -38.45 -19.05 11.32
C SER A 306 -39.36 -18.72 12.52
N ALA A 307 -39.37 -17.47 12.95
CA ALA A 307 -40.21 -17.01 14.05
C ALA A 307 -41.70 -17.04 13.68
N ASN A 308 -42.06 -16.57 12.48
CA ASN A 308 -43.44 -16.59 11.97
C ASN A 308 -44.00 -18.00 11.82
N ALA A 309 -43.20 -18.96 11.32
CA ALA A 309 -43.58 -20.36 11.22
C ALA A 309 -43.98 -20.98 12.58
N ARG A 310 -43.53 -20.37 13.69
CA ARG A 310 -43.80 -20.79 15.06
C ARG A 310 -44.76 -19.89 15.83
N VAL A 311 -45.30 -18.83 15.23
CA VAL A 311 -46.13 -17.85 15.96
C VAL A 311 -47.30 -18.52 16.67
N LYS A 312 -48.00 -19.46 16.03
CA LYS A 312 -49.11 -20.21 16.66
C LYS A 312 -48.65 -20.96 17.91
N TYR A 313 -47.50 -21.63 17.85
CA TYR A 313 -46.92 -22.37 18.97
C TYR A 313 -46.47 -21.46 20.11
N LEU A 314 -45.79 -20.35 19.79
CA LEU A 314 -45.39 -19.33 20.76
C LEU A 314 -46.60 -18.65 21.41
N GLY A 315 -47.70 -18.50 20.65
CA GLY A 315 -49.00 -18.03 21.14
C GLY A 315 -49.62 -18.97 22.18
N LEU A 316 -49.57 -20.29 21.94
CA LEU A 316 -50.04 -21.30 22.90
C LEU A 316 -49.20 -21.29 24.18
N LEU A 317 -47.87 -21.23 24.07
CA LEU A 317 -46.99 -21.08 25.24
C LEU A 317 -47.30 -19.82 26.03
N LYS A 318 -47.59 -18.70 25.34
CA LYS A 318 -47.99 -17.44 25.97
C LYS A 318 -49.33 -17.57 26.69
N SER A 319 -50.28 -18.35 26.16
CA SER A 319 -51.55 -18.66 26.85
C SER A 319 -51.36 -19.45 28.15
N ILE A 320 -50.31 -20.27 28.24
CA ILE A 320 -49.97 -21.08 29.42
C ILE A 320 -49.06 -20.28 30.39
N GLY A 321 -48.80 -19.00 30.13
CA GLY A 321 -48.07 -18.10 31.03
C GLY A 321 -46.62 -17.79 30.64
N ALA A 322 -46.16 -18.16 29.44
CA ALA A 322 -44.82 -17.79 28.99
C ALA A 322 -44.68 -16.26 28.83
N THR A 323 -43.64 -15.70 29.45
CA THR A 323 -43.38 -14.25 29.40
C THR A 323 -42.82 -13.84 28.02
N PRO A 324 -43.07 -12.59 27.55
CA PRO A 324 -42.44 -12.06 26.34
C PRO A 324 -40.91 -12.13 26.37
N LYS A 325 -40.31 -11.99 27.57
CA LYS A 325 -38.87 -12.12 27.78
C LYS A 325 -38.39 -13.55 27.48
N GLN A 326 -39.12 -14.58 27.92
CA GLN A 326 -38.77 -15.98 27.63
C GLN A 326 -38.89 -16.32 26.14
N ILE A 327 -39.92 -15.78 25.45
CA ILE A 327 -40.08 -15.95 23.99
C ILE A 327 -38.91 -15.29 23.24
N ARG A 328 -38.52 -14.07 23.63
CA ARG A 328 -37.39 -13.37 23.00
C ARG A 328 -36.08 -14.14 23.17
N HIS A 329 -35.77 -14.59 24.39
CA HIS A 329 -34.55 -15.37 24.65
C HIS A 329 -34.54 -16.70 23.91
N SER A 330 -35.70 -17.34 23.72
CA SER A 330 -35.76 -18.57 22.92
C SER A 330 -35.30 -18.35 21.48
N VAL A 331 -35.66 -17.23 20.85
CA VAL A 331 -35.25 -16.93 19.47
C VAL A 331 -33.78 -16.51 19.40
N LEU A 332 -33.30 -15.73 20.37
CA LEU A 332 -31.87 -15.37 20.45
C LEU A 332 -30.99 -16.60 20.70
N PHE A 333 -31.44 -17.52 21.56
CA PHE A 333 -30.73 -18.77 21.84
C PHE A 333 -30.62 -19.67 20.61
N GLU A 334 -31.65 -19.72 19.76
CA GLU A 334 -31.55 -20.38 18.46
C GLU A 334 -30.47 -19.74 17.58
N GLY A 335 -30.39 -18.41 17.56
CA GLY A 335 -29.33 -17.71 16.83
C GLY A 335 -27.94 -18.09 17.34
N ILE A 336 -27.75 -18.17 18.65
CA ILE A 336 -26.47 -18.61 19.26
C ILE A 336 -26.14 -20.06 18.88
N LEU A 337 -27.12 -20.97 18.93
CA LEU A 337 -26.91 -22.37 18.54
C LEU A 337 -26.50 -22.51 17.07
N LEU A 338 -27.18 -21.80 16.18
CA LEU A 338 -26.82 -21.79 14.76
C LEU A 338 -25.46 -21.14 14.53
N GLY A 339 -25.20 -20.01 15.19
CA GLY A 339 -23.90 -19.32 15.16
C GLY A 339 -22.75 -20.19 15.66
N SER A 340 -22.96 -21.02 16.69
CA SER A 340 -21.91 -21.91 17.21
C SER A 340 -21.40 -22.93 16.20
N ILE A 341 -22.20 -23.23 15.16
CA ILE A 341 -21.82 -24.13 14.06
C ILE A 341 -21.32 -23.29 12.87
N SER A 342 -22.04 -22.23 12.51
CA SER A 342 -21.70 -21.40 11.35
C SER A 342 -20.40 -20.63 11.51
N ILE A 343 -20.07 -20.16 12.73
CA ILE A 343 -18.90 -19.30 12.97
C ILE A 343 -17.59 -20.05 12.75
N PRO A 344 -17.35 -21.23 13.36
CA PRO A 344 -16.12 -21.97 13.12
C PRO A 344 -15.93 -22.36 11.65
N ILE A 345 -17.00 -22.82 10.99
CA ILE A 345 -16.96 -23.19 9.57
C ILE A 345 -16.72 -21.94 8.71
N GLY A 346 -17.33 -20.81 9.09
CA GLY A 346 -17.18 -19.55 8.40
C GLY A 346 -15.76 -19.01 8.46
N LEU A 347 -15.14 -19.05 9.64
CA LEU A 347 -13.73 -18.67 9.84
C LEU A 347 -12.80 -19.48 8.94
N LEU A 348 -12.98 -20.81 8.89
CA LEU A 348 -12.18 -21.68 8.01
C LEU A 348 -12.40 -21.34 6.53
N GLY A 349 -13.65 -21.08 6.15
CA GLY A 349 -14.00 -20.67 4.79
C GLY A 349 -13.37 -19.31 4.41
N GLY A 350 -13.40 -18.33 5.31
CA GLY A 350 -12.79 -17.03 5.05
C GLY A 350 -11.29 -17.07 4.99
N TYR A 351 -10.64 -17.88 5.83
CA TYR A 351 -9.21 -18.15 5.70
C TYR A 351 -8.87 -18.78 4.35
N GLY A 352 -9.66 -19.79 3.92
CA GLY A 352 -9.49 -20.41 2.61
C GLY A 352 -9.62 -19.41 1.46
N ILE A 353 -10.60 -18.49 1.52
CA ILE A 353 -10.75 -17.42 0.53
C ILE A 353 -9.55 -16.46 0.56
N ALA A 354 -9.12 -16.01 1.74
CA ALA A 354 -7.98 -15.11 1.86
C ALA A 354 -6.71 -15.74 1.28
N SER A 355 -6.46 -17.02 1.57
CA SER A 355 -5.33 -17.78 1.01
C SER A 355 -5.43 -17.92 -0.51
N LEU A 356 -6.61 -18.17 -1.08
CA LEU A 356 -6.79 -18.20 -2.53
C LEU A 356 -6.49 -16.84 -3.17
N VAL A 357 -6.94 -15.74 -2.56
CA VAL A 357 -6.67 -14.38 -3.06
C VAL A 357 -5.17 -14.09 -3.03
N PHE A 358 -4.49 -14.39 -1.92
CA PHE A 358 -3.07 -14.07 -1.75
C PHE A 358 -2.18 -14.97 -2.62
N ASN A 359 -2.55 -16.24 -2.79
CA ASN A 359 -1.89 -17.12 -3.76
C ASN A 359 -2.02 -16.60 -5.19
N TYR A 360 -3.18 -16.05 -5.56
CA TYR A 360 -3.36 -15.41 -6.86
C TYR A 360 -2.49 -14.15 -7.00
N LEU A 361 -2.43 -13.31 -5.97
CA LEU A 361 -1.55 -12.13 -5.94
C LEU A 361 -0.07 -12.51 -6.09
N ASN A 362 0.42 -13.50 -5.33
CA ASN A 362 1.80 -13.97 -5.43
C ASN A 362 2.11 -14.58 -6.80
N ALA A 363 1.15 -15.28 -7.42
CA ALA A 363 1.30 -15.76 -8.79
C ALA A 363 1.43 -14.57 -9.78
N THR A 364 0.66 -13.50 -9.57
CA THR A 364 0.77 -12.28 -10.37
C THR A 364 2.10 -11.56 -10.16
N TYR A 365 2.58 -11.40 -8.92
CA TYR A 365 3.89 -10.81 -8.63
C TYR A 365 5.01 -11.57 -9.31
N LYS A 366 4.97 -12.91 -9.27
CA LYS A 366 5.93 -13.76 -9.97
C LYS A 366 5.89 -13.56 -11.50
N THR A 367 4.71 -13.39 -12.10
CA THR A 367 4.61 -13.13 -13.55
C THR A 367 5.09 -11.74 -13.95
N LEU A 368 5.10 -10.79 -13.02
CA LEU A 368 5.59 -9.42 -13.24
C LEU A 368 7.05 -9.25 -12.80
N GLU A 369 7.75 -10.35 -12.47
CA GLU A 369 9.14 -10.34 -11.96
C GLU A 369 9.33 -9.41 -10.75
N MET A 370 8.27 -9.23 -9.96
CA MET A 370 8.32 -8.46 -8.72
C MET A 370 8.78 -9.36 -7.57
N ASN A 371 9.84 -8.95 -6.88
CA ASN A 371 10.33 -9.60 -5.65
C ASN A 371 9.45 -9.20 -4.45
N ALA A 372 8.16 -9.54 -4.50
CA ALA A 372 7.21 -9.30 -3.42
C ALA A 372 6.46 -10.59 -3.08
N HIS A 373 6.40 -10.93 -1.79
CA HIS A 373 5.65 -12.07 -1.29
C HIS A 373 4.69 -11.64 -0.19
N VAL A 374 3.44 -12.08 -0.30
CA VAL A 374 2.37 -11.72 0.65
C VAL A 374 1.82 -12.99 1.29
N ASP A 375 1.82 -13.04 2.61
CA ASP A 375 1.36 -14.19 3.39
C ASP A 375 0.03 -13.92 4.10
N VAL A 376 -0.70 -14.98 4.45
CA VAL A 376 -1.93 -14.86 5.24
C VAL A 376 -1.61 -14.92 6.72
N TYR A 377 -1.76 -13.80 7.40
CA TYR A 377 -1.52 -13.65 8.83
C TYR A 377 -2.79 -13.85 9.65
N ILE A 378 -2.69 -14.69 10.70
CA ILE A 378 -3.78 -14.93 11.64
C ILE A 378 -3.34 -14.49 13.03
N SER A 379 -4.12 -13.60 13.63
CA SER A 379 -3.94 -13.17 15.03
C SER A 379 -5.13 -13.60 15.88
N ILE A 380 -4.88 -13.91 17.15
CA ILE A 380 -5.96 -14.19 18.11
C ILE A 380 -6.93 -12.99 18.22
N GLY A 381 -6.41 -11.77 18.03
CA GLY A 381 -7.19 -10.54 18.03
C GLY A 381 -8.16 -10.46 16.87
N THR A 382 -7.73 -10.82 15.65
CA THR A 382 -8.60 -10.79 14.46
C THR A 382 -9.67 -11.87 14.51
N VAL A 383 -9.33 -13.08 14.96
CA VAL A 383 -10.32 -14.15 15.19
C VAL A 383 -11.35 -13.71 16.23
N GLY A 384 -10.90 -13.12 17.35
CA GLY A 384 -11.79 -12.58 18.38
C GLY A 384 -12.73 -11.50 17.85
N MET A 385 -12.20 -10.58 17.04
CA MET A 385 -12.99 -9.52 16.39
C MET A 385 -14.06 -10.09 15.46
N ILE A 386 -13.72 -11.05 14.59
CA ILE A 386 -14.67 -11.71 13.68
C ILE A 386 -15.79 -12.38 14.48
N VAL A 387 -15.46 -13.12 15.54
CA VAL A 387 -16.44 -13.82 16.37
C VAL A 387 -17.40 -12.82 17.03
N VAL A 388 -16.87 -11.73 17.61
CA VAL A 388 -17.68 -10.69 18.26
C VAL A 388 -18.59 -9.99 17.26
N MET A 389 -18.07 -9.57 16.10
CA MET A 389 -18.85 -8.90 15.06
C MET A 389 -19.95 -9.80 14.52
N THR A 390 -19.63 -11.06 14.24
CA THR A 390 -20.60 -12.03 13.70
C THR A 390 -21.70 -12.33 14.73
N LEU A 391 -21.34 -12.52 16.01
CA LEU A 391 -22.32 -12.70 17.07
C LEU A 391 -23.21 -11.46 17.23
N ALA A 392 -22.65 -10.25 17.15
CA ALA A 392 -23.41 -9.01 17.19
C ALA A 392 -24.45 -8.95 16.05
N ILE A 393 -24.05 -9.27 14.81
CA ILE A 393 -24.95 -9.35 13.66
C ILE A 393 -26.08 -10.35 13.93
N ILE A 394 -25.77 -11.58 14.34
CA ILE A 394 -26.77 -12.62 14.60
C ILE A 394 -27.80 -12.14 15.64
N LEU A 395 -27.31 -11.56 16.74
CA LEU A 395 -28.16 -11.09 17.83
C LEU A 395 -29.04 -9.92 17.41
N ILE A 396 -28.48 -8.92 16.71
CA ILE A 396 -29.22 -7.76 16.19
C ILE A 396 -30.31 -8.23 15.21
N SER A 397 -29.95 -9.09 14.26
CA SER A 397 -30.87 -9.63 13.26
C SER A 397 -32.01 -10.45 13.87
N ALA A 398 -31.72 -11.28 14.89
CA ALA A 398 -32.71 -12.09 15.57
C ALA A 398 -33.58 -11.29 16.56
N TYR A 399 -33.07 -10.18 17.09
CA TYR A 399 -33.74 -9.39 18.12
C TYR A 399 -35.06 -8.77 17.64
N PHE A 400 -35.07 -8.14 16.46
CA PHE A 400 -36.27 -7.45 15.96
C PHE A 400 -37.44 -8.39 15.67
N PRO A 401 -37.27 -9.52 14.95
CA PRO A 401 -38.33 -10.51 14.76
C PRO A 401 -38.81 -11.10 16.09
N ALA A 402 -37.87 -11.41 16.99
CA ALA A 402 -38.19 -11.96 18.31
C ALA A 402 -39.06 -11.00 19.12
N ARG A 403 -38.72 -9.71 19.13
CA ARG A 403 -39.50 -8.66 19.81
C ARG A 403 -40.91 -8.53 19.21
N LYS A 404 -41.02 -8.62 17.89
CA LYS A 404 -42.31 -8.54 17.18
C LYS A 404 -43.22 -9.70 17.57
N VAL A 405 -42.72 -10.93 17.55
CA VAL A 405 -43.50 -12.13 17.92
C VAL A 405 -43.86 -12.13 19.41
N ALA A 406 -42.92 -11.76 20.28
CA ALA A 406 -43.15 -11.72 21.72
C ALA A 406 -44.28 -10.74 22.13
N LYS A 407 -44.49 -9.67 21.35
CA LYS A 407 -45.55 -8.67 21.59
C LYS A 407 -46.94 -9.11 21.11
N LEU A 408 -47.07 -10.12 20.23
CA LEU A 408 -48.37 -10.58 19.74
C LEU A 408 -49.25 -11.10 20.89
N SER A 409 -50.54 -10.76 20.88
CA SER A 409 -51.48 -11.32 21.86
C SER A 409 -51.72 -12.80 21.56
N PRO A 410 -52.02 -13.63 22.59
CA PRO A 410 -52.22 -15.07 22.38
C PRO A 410 -53.32 -15.37 21.35
N ILE A 411 -54.43 -14.61 21.39
CA ILE A 411 -55.53 -14.77 20.45
C ILE A 411 -55.16 -14.42 19.01
N VAL A 412 -54.35 -13.37 18.79
CA VAL A 412 -53.87 -13.00 17.46
C VAL A 412 -52.88 -14.04 16.92
N ALA A 413 -52.01 -14.56 17.79
CA ALA A 413 -51.05 -15.60 17.42
C ALA A 413 -51.73 -16.93 17.02
N ILE A 414 -52.83 -17.30 17.68
CA ILE A 414 -53.60 -18.51 17.34
C ILE A 414 -54.44 -18.30 16.07
N LYS A 415 -55.01 -17.10 15.88
CA LYS A 415 -55.82 -16.73 14.70
C LYS A 415 -55.03 -16.53 13.41
N GLN A 416 -53.70 -16.55 13.42
CA GLN A 416 -52.86 -16.17 12.27
C GLN A 416 -53.01 -17.05 11.00
N GLY A 417 -53.96 -17.98 10.95
CA GLY A 417 -54.43 -18.68 9.75
C GLY A 417 -55.68 -18.08 9.08
N ASP A 418 -56.45 -17.23 9.77
CA ASP A 418 -57.65 -16.56 9.23
C ASP A 418 -57.29 -15.18 8.67
N TYR A 419 -56.54 -15.15 7.57
CA TYR A 419 -56.39 -13.91 6.82
C TYR A 419 -57.74 -13.57 6.17
N LYS A 420 -58.34 -12.43 6.52
CA LYS A 420 -59.38 -11.83 5.69
C LYS A 420 -58.79 -11.65 4.29
N VAL A 421 -59.27 -12.44 3.33
CA VAL A 421 -58.91 -12.28 1.93
C VAL A 421 -59.45 -10.92 1.49
N GLU A 422 -58.61 -9.90 1.52
CA GLU A 422 -58.93 -8.62 0.86
C GLU A 422 -59.15 -8.93 -0.62
N LYS A 423 -60.35 -8.63 -1.13
CA LYS A 423 -60.64 -8.71 -2.57
C LYS A 423 -59.72 -7.72 -3.30
N LEU A 424 -58.59 -8.20 -3.80
CA LEU A 424 -57.66 -7.42 -4.60
C LEU A 424 -58.32 -7.08 -5.94
N LYS A 425 -58.59 -5.79 -6.20
CA LYS A 425 -59.09 -5.31 -7.50
C LYS A 425 -58.07 -5.62 -8.60
N ASP A 426 -58.56 -6.08 -9.75
CA ASP A 426 -57.73 -6.25 -10.95
C ASP A 426 -57.26 -4.90 -11.48
N THR A 427 -55.97 -4.80 -11.80
CA THR A 427 -55.32 -3.58 -12.30
C THR A 427 -54.94 -3.76 -13.77
N ILE A 428 -54.69 -2.68 -14.51
CA ILE A 428 -54.25 -2.73 -15.91
C ILE A 428 -53.00 -3.64 -16.06
N PHE A 429 -52.07 -3.54 -15.11
CA PHE A 429 -50.86 -4.38 -15.06
C PHE A 429 -51.13 -5.88 -14.88
N SER A 430 -52.21 -6.28 -14.18
CA SER A 430 -52.55 -7.71 -14.02
C SER A 430 -53.20 -8.30 -15.26
N LYS A 431 -53.91 -7.47 -16.04
CA LYS A 431 -54.43 -7.87 -17.37
C LYS A 431 -53.30 -8.08 -18.37
N TRP A 432 -52.27 -7.22 -18.34
CA TRP A 432 -51.12 -7.33 -19.23
C TRP A 432 -50.26 -8.56 -18.90
N ILE A 433 -49.93 -8.80 -17.62
CA ILE A 433 -49.24 -10.04 -17.21
C ILE A 433 -50.05 -11.29 -17.56
N GLY A 434 -51.38 -11.26 -17.41
CA GLY A 434 -52.21 -12.40 -17.79
C GLY A 434 -52.17 -12.70 -19.29
N LYS A 435 -51.89 -11.70 -20.12
CA LYS A 435 -51.72 -11.87 -21.56
C LYS A 435 -50.36 -12.45 -21.93
N VAL A 436 -49.30 -12.11 -21.20
CA VAL A 436 -47.92 -12.53 -21.48
C VAL A 436 -47.57 -13.88 -20.82
N LEU A 437 -47.99 -14.09 -19.57
CA LEU A 437 -47.63 -15.25 -18.73
C LEU A 437 -48.82 -16.17 -18.43
N GLY A 438 -49.97 -15.93 -19.06
CA GLY A 438 -51.18 -16.72 -18.88
C GLY A 438 -51.80 -16.63 -17.48
N TYR A 439 -52.70 -17.58 -17.20
CA TYR A 439 -53.45 -17.62 -15.94
C TYR A 439 -52.55 -17.83 -14.71
N GLU A 440 -51.50 -18.65 -14.84
CA GLU A 440 -50.51 -18.88 -13.79
C GLU A 440 -49.77 -17.60 -13.40
N GLY A 441 -49.44 -16.74 -14.38
CA GLY A 441 -48.85 -15.43 -14.14
C GLY A 441 -49.77 -14.50 -13.34
N THR A 442 -51.08 -14.51 -13.60
CA THR A 442 -52.03 -13.71 -12.82
C THR A 442 -52.18 -14.19 -11.38
N LEU A 443 -52.14 -15.50 -11.15
CA LEU A 443 -52.16 -16.13 -9.83
C LEU A 443 -50.90 -15.79 -9.03
N ALA A 444 -49.72 -15.91 -9.65
CA ALA A 444 -48.44 -15.55 -9.04
C ALA A 444 -48.42 -14.06 -8.64
N LEU A 445 -48.94 -13.16 -9.49
CA LEU A 445 -48.96 -11.72 -9.22
C LEU A 445 -49.95 -11.35 -8.11
N LYS A 446 -51.11 -12.02 -8.04
CA LYS A 446 -52.06 -11.88 -6.94
C LYS A 446 -51.48 -12.42 -5.62
N SER A 447 -50.75 -13.53 -5.65
CA SER A 447 -50.05 -14.10 -4.49
C SER A 447 -48.95 -13.15 -3.96
N ASN A 448 -48.08 -12.64 -4.85
CA ASN A 448 -47.05 -11.66 -4.47
C ASN A 448 -47.67 -10.36 -3.92
N ARG A 449 -48.82 -9.93 -4.45
CA ARG A 449 -49.59 -8.79 -3.91
C ARG A 449 -50.28 -9.06 -2.57
N ALA A 450 -50.54 -10.32 -2.21
CA ALA A 450 -50.99 -10.67 -0.86
C ALA A 450 -49.83 -10.63 0.14
N HIS A 451 -48.61 -10.96 -0.30
CA HIS A 451 -47.39 -10.96 0.50
C HIS A 451 -46.44 -9.78 0.21
N ARG A 452 -46.96 -8.57 -0.01
CA ARG A 452 -46.19 -7.39 -0.49
C ARG A 452 -44.92 -7.09 0.30
N LYS A 453 -44.93 -7.30 1.61
CA LYS A 453 -43.78 -6.99 2.48
C LYS A 453 -42.61 -7.96 2.26
N GLY A 454 -42.90 -9.25 2.06
CA GLY A 454 -41.88 -10.26 1.76
C GLY A 454 -41.32 -10.08 0.35
N PHE A 455 -42.20 -9.86 -0.62
CA PHE A 455 -41.81 -9.64 -2.01
C PHE A 455 -40.97 -8.37 -2.20
N ARG A 456 -41.36 -7.25 -1.57
CA ARG A 456 -40.57 -5.99 -1.62
C ARG A 456 -39.18 -6.15 -1.03
N ALA A 457 -39.06 -6.84 0.10
CA ALA A 457 -37.76 -7.03 0.72
C ALA A 457 -36.83 -7.93 -0.10
N ALA A 458 -37.36 -9.02 -0.69
CA ALA A 458 -36.60 -9.89 -1.60
C ALA A 458 -36.15 -9.14 -2.86
N TYR A 459 -37.03 -8.31 -3.43
CA TYR A 459 -36.70 -7.47 -4.57
C TYR A 459 -35.62 -6.44 -4.24
N ILE A 460 -35.76 -5.72 -3.11
CA ILE A 460 -34.77 -4.74 -2.64
C ILE A 460 -33.41 -5.41 -2.40
N SER A 461 -33.37 -6.59 -1.75
CA SER A 461 -32.10 -7.29 -1.53
C SER A 461 -31.44 -7.73 -2.83
N LEU A 462 -32.23 -8.17 -3.82
CA LEU A 462 -31.72 -8.58 -5.12
C LEU A 462 -31.17 -7.39 -5.90
N THR A 463 -31.92 -6.29 -5.97
CA THR A 463 -31.48 -5.06 -6.64
C THR A 463 -30.24 -4.49 -5.98
N LEU A 464 -30.18 -4.50 -4.64
CA LEU A 464 -29.04 -3.99 -3.90
C LEU A 464 -27.79 -4.84 -4.17
N SER A 465 -27.91 -6.16 -4.18
CA SER A 465 -26.80 -7.05 -4.54
C SER A 465 -26.27 -6.77 -5.94
N PHE A 466 -27.15 -6.51 -6.91
CA PHE A 466 -26.76 -6.19 -8.28
C PHE A 466 -26.06 -4.83 -8.38
N VAL A 467 -26.56 -3.81 -7.67
CA VAL A 467 -25.95 -2.48 -7.64
C VAL A 467 -24.56 -2.52 -7.00
N ILE A 468 -24.37 -3.27 -5.91
CA ILE A 468 -23.07 -3.41 -5.26
C ILE A 468 -22.08 -4.10 -6.18
N LEU A 469 -22.48 -5.21 -6.80
CA LEU A 469 -21.61 -5.95 -7.72
C LEU A 469 -21.24 -5.12 -8.94
N MET A 470 -22.22 -4.46 -9.57
CA MET A 470 -21.96 -3.64 -10.76
C MET A 470 -21.16 -2.39 -10.41
N GLY A 471 -21.46 -1.74 -9.29
CA GLY A 471 -20.70 -0.58 -8.80
C GLY A 471 -19.25 -0.92 -8.50
N GLY A 472 -18.99 -2.07 -7.87
CA GLY A 472 -17.63 -2.57 -7.65
C GLY A 472 -16.88 -2.86 -8.94
N ILE A 473 -17.52 -3.51 -9.91
CA ILE A 473 -16.92 -3.77 -11.23
C ILE A 473 -16.61 -2.45 -11.94
N ILE A 474 -17.55 -1.50 -11.96
CA ILE A 474 -17.35 -0.18 -12.58
C ILE A 474 -16.19 0.55 -11.89
N TYR A 475 -16.15 0.56 -10.55
CA TYR A 475 -15.06 1.17 -9.81
C TYR A 475 -13.70 0.57 -10.16
N LEU A 476 -13.58 -0.76 -10.18
CA LEU A 476 -12.34 -1.43 -10.57
C LEU A 476 -11.93 -1.12 -12.01
N ASN A 477 -12.89 -1.03 -12.94
CA ASN A 477 -12.60 -0.65 -14.32
C ASN A 477 -12.16 0.80 -14.43
N VAL A 478 -12.80 1.72 -13.72
CA VAL A 478 -12.41 3.13 -13.68
C VAL A 478 -11.04 3.29 -13.01
N TRP A 479 -10.75 2.54 -11.96
CA TRP A 479 -9.45 2.53 -11.30
C TRP A 479 -8.36 2.00 -12.24
N ASN A 480 -8.60 0.87 -12.91
CA ASN A 480 -7.69 0.34 -13.93
C ASN A 480 -7.47 1.36 -15.06
N LEU A 481 -8.54 2.00 -15.55
CA LEU A 481 -8.43 3.07 -16.53
C LEU A 481 -7.60 4.24 -15.98
N SER A 482 -7.80 4.66 -14.72
CA SER A 482 -7.03 5.76 -14.14
C SER A 482 -5.54 5.44 -13.96
N VAL A 483 -5.20 4.20 -13.62
CA VAL A 483 -3.80 3.77 -13.47
C VAL A 483 -3.12 3.60 -14.84
N SER A 484 -3.87 3.15 -15.85
CA SER A 484 -3.36 3.01 -17.22
C SER A 484 -3.33 4.33 -18.01
N TYR A 485 -4.03 5.38 -17.55
CA TYR A 485 -4.03 6.72 -18.13
C TYR A 485 -3.35 7.71 -17.17
N GLU A 486 -2.02 7.71 -17.14
CA GLU A 486 -1.32 8.98 -16.95
C GLU A 486 -1.77 9.93 -18.09
N PRO A 487 -2.14 11.18 -17.81
CA PRO A 487 -2.64 12.11 -18.83
C PRO A 487 -1.51 12.67 -19.72
N ARG A 488 -0.51 11.86 -20.05
CA ARG A 488 0.41 12.16 -21.15
C ARG A 488 -0.29 11.68 -22.43
N PRO A 489 -0.45 12.52 -23.47
CA PRO A 489 -0.91 12.05 -24.77
C PRO A 489 0.19 11.16 -25.36
N ILE A 490 0.13 9.86 -25.03
CA ILE A 490 1.04 8.86 -25.57
C ILE A 490 0.63 8.64 -27.04
N ASN A 491 1.24 9.40 -27.94
CA ASN A 491 1.05 9.29 -29.40
C ASN A 491 1.93 8.18 -30.01
N TYR A 492 2.07 7.04 -29.32
CA TYR A 492 2.77 5.86 -29.83
C TYR A 492 2.06 4.58 -29.36
N GLU A 493 2.06 3.55 -30.19
CA GLU A 493 1.50 2.23 -29.86
C GLU A 493 2.53 1.30 -29.21
N MET A 494 3.82 1.53 -29.49
CA MET A 494 4.93 0.75 -28.95
C MET A 494 6.13 1.67 -28.68
N LYS A 495 6.80 1.50 -27.54
CA LYS A 495 8.08 2.13 -27.21
C LYS A 495 9.11 1.05 -26.96
N LEU A 496 10.24 1.15 -27.66
CA LEU A 496 11.37 0.24 -27.50
C LEU A 496 12.46 0.97 -26.71
N TYR A 497 12.89 0.37 -25.60
CA TYR A 497 14.08 0.81 -24.88
C TYR A 497 15.25 -0.08 -25.30
N LEU A 498 16.28 0.53 -25.86
CA LEU A 498 17.51 -0.16 -26.24
C LEU A 498 18.61 0.36 -25.31
N SER A 499 19.01 -0.46 -24.35
CA SER A 499 20.13 -0.22 -23.42
C SER A 499 21.35 -1.03 -23.85
N ASP A 500 22.56 -0.46 -23.73
CA ASP A 500 23.84 -1.13 -24.04
C ASP A 500 23.98 -1.69 -25.46
N VAL A 501 23.24 -1.15 -26.43
CA VAL A 501 23.37 -1.52 -27.84
C VAL A 501 24.36 -0.58 -28.52
N GLY A 502 25.39 -1.14 -29.16
CA GLY A 502 26.34 -0.36 -29.95
C GLY A 502 25.64 0.41 -31.08
N GLN A 503 26.19 1.57 -31.46
CA GLN A 503 25.57 2.49 -32.43
C GLN A 503 25.21 1.80 -33.77
N ASP A 504 26.08 0.90 -34.26
CA ASP A 504 25.85 0.15 -35.51
C ASP A 504 24.64 -0.79 -35.43
N GLU A 505 24.47 -1.45 -34.28
CA GLU A 505 23.36 -2.39 -34.06
C GLU A 505 22.04 -1.66 -33.86
N PHE A 506 22.08 -0.49 -33.21
CA PHE A 506 20.94 0.41 -33.11
C PHE A 506 20.47 0.88 -34.50
N GLU A 507 21.39 1.31 -35.37
CA GLU A 507 21.07 1.74 -36.73
C GLU A 507 20.50 0.61 -37.59
N ARG A 508 20.97 -0.63 -37.39
CA ARG A 508 20.38 -1.81 -38.02
C ARG A 508 18.93 -2.01 -37.57
N LEU A 509 18.68 -1.96 -36.26
CA LEU A 509 17.34 -2.16 -35.69
C LEU A 509 16.36 -1.06 -36.12
N ASP A 510 16.77 0.22 -36.08
CA ASP A 510 15.92 1.34 -36.55
C ASP A 510 15.52 1.14 -38.03
N ARG A 511 16.46 0.71 -38.88
CA ARG A 511 16.17 0.42 -40.29
C ARG A 511 15.23 -0.76 -40.47
N GLU A 512 15.41 -1.84 -39.70
CA GLU A 512 14.53 -3.02 -39.73
C GLU A 512 13.12 -2.67 -39.27
N VAL A 513 12.96 -1.89 -38.20
CA VAL A 513 11.65 -1.43 -37.69
C VAL A 513 10.94 -0.53 -38.69
N ARG A 514 11.66 0.43 -39.31
CA ARG A 514 11.10 1.31 -40.36
C ARG A 514 10.72 0.56 -41.64
N ALA A 515 11.26 -0.65 -41.87
CA ALA A 515 10.96 -1.46 -43.05
C ALA A 515 9.73 -2.37 -42.87
N ILE A 516 9.15 -2.44 -41.66
CA ILE A 516 7.92 -3.19 -41.39
C ILE A 516 6.73 -2.42 -42.00
N ASN A 517 5.98 -3.05 -42.90
CA ASN A 517 4.92 -2.40 -43.67
C ASN A 517 3.77 -1.88 -42.80
N GLU A 518 3.55 -2.48 -41.64
CA GLU A 518 2.51 -2.12 -40.67
C GLU A 518 2.92 -0.93 -39.78
N VAL A 519 4.19 -0.49 -39.82
CA VAL A 519 4.69 0.63 -39.03
C VAL A 519 4.53 1.93 -39.80
N GLU A 520 3.58 2.76 -39.39
CA GLU A 520 3.27 4.05 -40.04
C GLU A 520 4.30 5.13 -39.72
N LYS A 521 4.78 5.17 -38.47
CA LYS A 521 5.69 6.22 -37.99
C LYS A 521 6.68 5.67 -36.96
N VAL A 522 7.95 6.04 -37.12
CA VAL A 522 9.02 5.77 -36.15
C VAL A 522 9.69 7.08 -35.78
N GLN A 523 9.69 7.41 -34.49
CA GLN A 523 10.40 8.55 -33.94
C GLN A 523 11.57 8.03 -33.10
N ARG A 524 12.77 8.54 -33.36
CA ARG A 524 13.96 8.18 -32.60
C ARG A 524 14.26 9.30 -31.61
N ASN A 525 14.34 8.95 -30.33
CA ASN A 525 15.00 9.77 -29.34
C ASN A 525 16.52 9.51 -29.43
N LYS A 526 17.30 10.52 -29.80
CA LYS A 526 18.77 10.49 -29.88
C LYS A 526 19.42 10.69 -28.51
N GLY A 527 18.72 11.30 -27.55
CA GLY A 527 19.24 11.50 -26.21
C GLY A 527 18.34 12.44 -25.40
N THR A 528 18.43 12.31 -24.08
CA THR A 528 17.80 13.24 -23.14
C THR A 528 18.91 14.00 -22.43
N LEU A 529 18.84 15.32 -22.44
CA LEU A 529 19.70 16.20 -21.65
C LEU A 529 18.85 16.82 -20.55
N TYR A 530 19.43 16.97 -19.36
CA TYR A 530 18.77 17.67 -18.26
C TYR A 530 19.51 18.99 -18.02
N GLY A 531 18.76 20.07 -17.89
CA GLY A 531 19.29 21.38 -17.52
C GLY A 531 18.46 22.00 -16.41
N GLN A 532 19.03 22.95 -15.69
CA GLN A 532 18.28 23.77 -14.73
C GLN A 532 17.87 25.08 -15.39
N THR A 533 16.59 25.43 -15.29
CA THR A 533 16.05 26.68 -15.86
C THR A 533 15.34 27.47 -14.77
N GLN A 534 15.84 28.68 -14.53
CA GLN A 534 15.21 29.62 -13.61
C GLN A 534 14.09 30.41 -14.29
N VAL A 535 12.85 30.21 -13.84
CA VAL A 535 11.64 30.83 -14.39
C VAL A 535 10.98 31.72 -13.35
N SER A 536 10.61 32.94 -13.74
CA SER A 536 9.89 33.87 -12.87
C SER A 536 8.41 33.49 -12.81
N LEU A 537 7.73 33.84 -11.71
CA LEU A 537 6.31 33.51 -11.52
C LEU A 537 5.40 34.11 -12.61
N GLU A 538 5.78 35.27 -13.16
CA GLU A 538 5.09 35.97 -14.25
C GLU A 538 5.22 35.27 -15.61
N ASP A 539 6.28 34.49 -15.80
CA ASP A 539 6.59 33.78 -17.05
C ASP A 539 5.91 32.39 -17.11
N LEU A 540 5.33 31.93 -16.00
CA LEU A 540 4.60 30.66 -15.93
C LEU A 540 3.25 30.73 -16.65
N SER A 541 2.80 29.60 -17.21
CA SER A 541 1.47 29.55 -17.83
C SER A 541 0.36 29.80 -16.80
N PRO A 542 -0.80 30.35 -17.21
CA PRO A 542 -1.94 30.56 -16.30
C PRO A 542 -2.40 29.28 -15.60
N GLU A 543 -2.22 28.10 -16.20
CA GLU A 543 -2.54 26.82 -15.54
C GLU A 543 -1.55 26.46 -14.44
N LEU A 544 -0.25 26.72 -14.64
CA LEU A 544 0.79 26.50 -13.63
C LEU A 544 0.70 27.53 -12.50
N GLN A 545 0.37 28.78 -12.82
CA GLN A 545 0.07 29.81 -11.82
C GLN A 545 -1.17 29.50 -10.97
N ALA A 546 -2.14 28.76 -11.53
CA ALA A 546 -3.37 28.37 -10.84
C ALA A 546 -3.26 27.07 -10.03
N ARG A 547 -2.18 26.28 -10.21
CA ARG A 547 -1.90 25.12 -9.35
C ARG A 547 -1.43 25.58 -7.97
N GLU A 548 -1.74 24.80 -6.94
CA GLU A 548 -1.37 25.15 -5.56
C GLU A 548 0.16 25.30 -5.42
N LYS A 549 0.59 26.28 -4.61
CA LYS A 549 2.01 26.59 -4.34
C LYS A 549 2.82 25.34 -3.95
N THR A 550 2.19 24.42 -3.21
CA THR A 550 2.73 23.12 -2.79
C THR A 550 3.18 22.24 -3.96
N TYR A 551 2.53 22.33 -5.12
CA TYR A 551 2.90 21.57 -6.31
C TYR A 551 4.16 22.14 -6.98
N LEU A 552 4.31 23.47 -7.01
CA LEU A 552 5.51 24.13 -7.56
C LEU A 552 6.74 23.89 -6.67
N GLU A 553 6.56 23.90 -5.35
CA GLU A 553 7.61 23.62 -4.37
C GLU A 553 8.05 22.14 -4.32
N GLN A 554 7.26 21.22 -4.90
CA GLN A 554 7.63 19.82 -5.06
C GLN A 554 8.46 19.55 -6.33
N GLU A 555 8.26 20.37 -7.37
CA GLU A 555 8.82 20.15 -8.71
C GLU A 555 9.98 21.12 -9.04
N ALA A 556 10.14 22.20 -8.26
CA ALA A 556 11.17 23.22 -8.48
C ALA A 556 11.62 23.88 -7.17
N GLU A 557 12.91 24.15 -7.06
CA GLU A 557 13.48 24.88 -5.92
C GLU A 557 13.28 26.39 -6.09
N TRP A 558 12.95 27.10 -5.03
CA TRP A 558 12.87 28.56 -5.07
C TRP A 558 14.22 29.18 -4.75
N VAL A 559 14.89 29.74 -5.77
CA VAL A 559 16.23 30.31 -5.68
C VAL A 559 16.22 31.74 -6.22
N ASP A 560 16.68 32.71 -5.42
CA ASP A 560 16.83 34.13 -5.79
C ASP A 560 15.58 34.80 -6.42
N GLY A 561 14.38 34.42 -5.97
CA GLY A 561 13.12 35.02 -6.44
C GLY A 561 12.56 34.41 -7.72
N LYS A 562 13.11 33.29 -8.17
CA LYS A 562 12.65 32.48 -9.31
C LYS A 562 12.51 31.01 -8.90
N TYR A 563 11.72 30.25 -9.65
CA TYR A 563 11.67 28.79 -9.52
C TYR A 563 12.72 28.18 -10.45
N ASP A 564 13.58 27.31 -9.92
CA ASP A 564 14.56 26.55 -10.67
C ASP A 564 13.98 25.18 -11.04
N PHE A 565 13.66 25.02 -12.32
CA PHE A 565 13.05 23.80 -12.85
C PHE A 565 14.11 22.92 -13.49
N THR A 566 14.11 21.63 -13.10
CA THR A 566 14.81 20.61 -13.87
C THR A 566 14.07 20.43 -15.20
N THR A 567 14.68 20.92 -16.27
CA THR A 567 14.16 20.92 -17.62
C THR A 567 14.76 19.75 -18.39
N GLU A 568 13.88 18.88 -18.91
CA GLU A 568 14.26 17.78 -19.78
C GLU A 568 14.27 18.25 -21.25
N PHE A 569 15.44 18.23 -21.88
CA PHE A 569 15.64 18.46 -23.31
C PHE A 569 15.71 17.14 -24.06
N LEU A 570 14.70 16.87 -24.89
CA LEU A 570 14.64 15.67 -25.73
C LEU A 570 15.26 15.95 -27.10
N ALA A 571 16.41 15.34 -27.38
CA ALA A 571 17.00 15.35 -28.70
C ALA A 571 16.35 14.26 -29.55
N ILE A 572 15.59 14.64 -30.57
CA ILE A 572 14.95 13.69 -31.51
C ILE A 572 15.69 13.66 -32.84
N ASP A 573 15.38 12.69 -33.70
CA ASP A 573 15.94 12.65 -35.05
C ASP A 573 15.48 13.82 -35.92
N ASP A 574 16.34 14.20 -36.88
CA ASP A 574 16.19 15.41 -37.68
C ASP A 574 14.87 15.40 -38.49
N ALA A 575 14.42 14.23 -38.94
CA ALA A 575 13.15 14.11 -39.65
C ALA A 575 11.96 14.37 -38.73
N SER A 576 11.96 13.76 -37.54
CA SER A 576 10.94 14.01 -36.50
C SER A 576 10.95 15.45 -36.00
N PHE A 577 12.14 16.07 -35.88
CA PHE A 577 12.29 17.47 -35.49
C PHE A 577 11.74 18.42 -36.54
N ASN A 578 12.05 18.20 -37.82
CA ASN A 578 11.52 19.03 -38.91
C ASN A 578 9.99 18.97 -38.97
N GLU A 579 9.41 17.77 -38.83
CA GLU A 579 7.95 17.59 -38.79
C GLU A 579 7.33 18.30 -37.56
N TYR A 580 8.02 18.29 -36.41
CA TYR A 580 7.60 19.03 -35.23
C TYR A 580 7.59 20.53 -35.49
N CYS A 581 8.66 21.09 -36.05
CA CYS A 581 8.78 22.50 -36.43
C CYS A 581 7.67 22.91 -37.41
N GLU A 582 7.42 22.11 -38.45
CA GLU A 582 6.29 22.34 -39.39
C GLU A 582 4.94 22.39 -38.66
N ARG A 583 4.72 21.49 -37.71
CA ARG A 583 3.45 21.41 -36.95
C ARG A 583 3.22 22.63 -36.07
N ILE A 584 4.28 23.19 -35.48
CA ILE A 584 4.18 24.38 -34.62
C ILE A 584 4.34 25.70 -35.40
N GLY A 585 4.62 25.63 -36.71
CA GLY A 585 4.83 26.79 -37.58
C GLY A 585 6.20 27.47 -37.38
N ALA A 586 7.20 26.74 -36.90
CA ALA A 586 8.58 27.20 -36.75
C ALA A 586 9.44 26.75 -37.95
N ASP A 587 10.46 27.53 -38.31
CA ASP A 587 11.43 27.14 -39.34
C ASP A 587 12.51 26.27 -38.71
N ALA A 588 12.61 25.01 -39.15
CA ALA A 588 13.61 24.08 -38.64
C ALA A 588 15.04 24.53 -38.94
N ALA A 589 15.27 25.30 -40.01
CA ALA A 589 16.60 25.76 -40.41
C ALA A 589 17.25 26.66 -39.36
N GLU A 590 16.46 27.47 -38.65
CA GLU A 590 16.94 28.38 -37.59
C GLU A 590 17.58 27.62 -36.41
N PHE A 591 17.25 26.34 -36.22
CA PHE A 591 17.75 25.52 -35.10
C PHE A 591 18.95 24.65 -35.48
N TYR A 592 19.21 24.45 -36.78
CA TYR A 592 20.44 23.78 -37.24
C TYR A 592 21.57 24.77 -37.52
N GLU A 593 21.25 26.05 -37.78
CA GLU A 593 22.21 27.11 -38.09
C GLU A 593 22.52 28.03 -36.88
N GLY A 594 22.72 27.44 -35.70
CA GLY A 594 23.27 28.17 -34.54
C GLY A 594 24.80 28.20 -34.57
N GLU A 595 25.39 29.41 -34.50
CA GLU A 595 26.83 29.69 -34.27
C GLU A 595 27.37 29.13 -32.94
#